data_AF-A0A269PGY8-F1
#
_entry.id   AF-A0A269PGY8-F1
#
_cell.length_a   1.000
_cell.length_b   1.000
_cell.length_c   1.000
_cell.angle_alpha   90.00
_cell.angle_beta   90.00
_cell.angle_gamma   90.00
#
_symmetry.space_group_name_H-M   'P 1'
#
loop_
_entity.id
_entity.type
_entity.pdbx_description
1 polymer ?
#
loop_
_entity_poly.entity_id
_entity_poly.type
_entity_poly.pdbx_seq_one_letter_code
_entity_poly.pdbx_strand_id
1 'polypeptide(L)'
;MDTSNEKMKWILFWVFISLFILAVLGTLSVVFFGTGSPTETEREWLVKGLILEVAACVIALFYSIFGIKKSNESNSDKVLSDIEIRVKELEEKLLLSTKEIDHSTPTFIDSEALDARADFMDRMHPFLTKITGLTTPPAFDEEIYNINPSYPKIVTDIKNVKPFDKKHRTESYIGLKVQWKCAFSEFDEKEDCYRVRAYTEEPLHAAYLNIDKSKNVSKLKVLDENHPFWVCGEISEITGTNIELVNADILV
;
A
#
# COMPACT_ATOMS: atom_id res chain seq x y z
N MET A 1 40.07 -17.49 -12.69
CA MET A 1 40.82 -18.06 -11.54
C MET A 1 39.86 -18.12 -10.35
N ASP A 2 38.68 -18.74 -10.54
CA ASP A 2 37.48 -18.44 -9.73
C ASP A 2 36.87 -19.67 -9.02
N THR A 3 37.21 -20.88 -9.46
CA THR A 3 36.67 -22.13 -8.91
C THR A 3 37.18 -22.45 -7.50
N SER A 4 38.39 -22.00 -7.14
CA SER A 4 38.94 -22.19 -5.79
C SER A 4 38.21 -21.34 -4.74
N ASN A 5 37.82 -20.11 -5.12
CA ASN A 5 37.14 -19.18 -4.23
C ASN A 5 35.70 -19.62 -3.94
N GLU A 6 34.99 -20.16 -4.95
CA GLU A 6 33.65 -20.72 -4.77
C GLU A 6 33.65 -22.00 -3.92
N LYS A 7 34.62 -22.90 -4.17
CA LYS A 7 34.78 -24.12 -3.35
C LYS A 7 35.10 -23.79 -1.89
N MET A 8 35.92 -22.78 -1.63
CA MET A 8 36.23 -22.32 -0.27
C MET A 8 34.99 -21.73 0.45
N LYS A 9 34.17 -20.95 -0.26
CA LYS A 9 32.90 -20.44 0.31
C LYS A 9 31.92 -21.55 0.64
N TRP A 10 31.80 -22.55 -0.24
CA TRP A 10 30.95 -23.71 -0.02
C TRP A 10 31.43 -24.58 1.14
N ILE A 11 32.75 -24.76 1.29
CA ILE A 11 33.31 -25.49 2.44
C ILE A 11 32.99 -24.75 3.75
N LEU A 12 33.15 -23.43 3.77
CA LEU A 12 32.90 -22.61 4.95
C LEU A 12 31.40 -22.64 5.33
N PHE A 13 30.52 -22.63 4.32
CA PHE A 13 29.08 -22.80 4.51
C PHE A 13 28.73 -24.16 5.13
N TRP A 14 29.30 -25.26 4.61
CA TRP A 14 29.04 -26.61 5.13
C TRP A 14 29.59 -26.81 6.55
N VAL A 15 30.74 -26.22 6.87
CA VAL A 15 31.27 -26.24 8.24
C VAL A 15 30.37 -25.45 9.19
N PHE A 16 29.92 -24.27 8.77
CA PHE A 16 29.06 -23.41 9.58
C PHE A 16 27.69 -24.05 9.83
N ILE A 17 27.04 -24.61 8.81
CA ILE A 17 25.74 -25.27 8.96
C ILE A 17 25.84 -26.50 9.87
N SER A 18 26.94 -27.25 9.79
CA SER A 18 27.16 -28.42 10.65
C SER A 18 27.33 -28.03 12.12
N LEU A 19 28.10 -26.98 12.40
CA LEU A 19 28.25 -26.44 13.75
C LEU A 19 26.94 -25.85 14.29
N PHE A 20 26.18 -25.17 13.43
CA PHE A 20 24.87 -24.61 13.78
C PHE A 20 23.86 -25.71 14.14
N ILE A 21 23.75 -26.77 13.33
CA ILE A 21 22.88 -27.92 13.62
C ILE A 21 23.29 -28.57 14.94
N LEU A 22 24.59 -28.74 15.20
CA LEU A 22 25.09 -29.27 16.47
C LEU A 22 24.71 -28.39 17.67
N ALA A 23 24.81 -27.06 17.55
CA ALA A 23 24.43 -26.12 18.61
C ALA A 23 22.92 -26.12 18.87
N VAL A 24 22.11 -26.14 17.81
CA VAL A 24 20.64 -26.22 17.91
C VAL A 24 20.21 -27.57 18.51
N LEU A 25 20.81 -28.69 18.09
CA LEU A 25 20.53 -30.00 18.69
C LEU A 25 20.98 -30.07 20.15
N GLY A 26 22.12 -29.45 20.49
CA GLY A 26 22.61 -29.38 21.88
C GLY A 26 21.64 -28.61 22.78
N THR A 27 21.19 -27.44 22.33
CA THR A 27 20.24 -26.60 23.09
C THR A 27 18.85 -27.23 23.16
N LEU A 28 18.34 -27.83 22.08
CA LEU A 28 17.12 -28.64 22.10
C LEU A 28 17.25 -29.83 23.06
N SER A 29 18.40 -30.49 23.09
CA SER A 29 18.66 -31.60 24.01
C SER A 29 18.56 -31.16 25.47
N VAL A 30 19.20 -30.05 25.84
CA VAL A 30 19.11 -29.49 27.21
C VAL A 30 17.68 -29.05 27.55
N VAL A 31 16.97 -28.43 26.59
CA VAL A 31 15.64 -27.86 26.80
C VAL A 31 14.53 -28.93 26.84
N PHE A 32 14.64 -30.02 26.06
CA PHE A 32 13.60 -31.05 25.95
C PHE A 32 13.94 -32.34 26.71
N PHE A 33 15.20 -32.74 26.80
CA PHE A 33 15.61 -33.93 27.57
C PHE A 33 15.93 -33.61 29.04
N GLY A 34 15.91 -32.33 29.45
CA GLY A 34 15.99 -31.94 30.86
C GLY A 34 17.32 -32.28 31.54
N THR A 35 18.40 -32.42 30.75
CA THR A 35 19.76 -32.61 31.26
C THR A 35 20.24 -31.32 31.94
N GLY A 36 19.88 -31.14 33.22
CA GLY A 36 20.39 -30.06 34.07
C GLY A 36 19.39 -29.28 34.91
N SER A 37 18.13 -29.73 35.05
CA SER A 37 17.09 -29.09 35.88
C SER A 37 17.06 -27.54 35.81
N PRO A 38 17.02 -26.92 34.62
CA PRO A 38 16.97 -25.46 34.53
C PRO A 38 15.61 -24.94 34.98
N THR A 39 15.63 -23.84 35.72
CA THR A 39 14.43 -23.17 36.24
C THR A 39 13.60 -22.58 35.09
N GLU A 40 12.27 -22.47 35.21
CA GLU A 40 11.41 -22.02 34.09
C GLU A 40 11.81 -20.65 33.52
N THR A 41 12.33 -19.76 34.37
CA THR A 41 12.87 -18.45 34.00
C THR A 41 14.18 -18.52 33.20
N GLU A 42 15.05 -19.49 33.46
CA GLU A 42 16.31 -19.68 32.73
C GLU A 42 16.06 -20.28 31.34
N ARG A 43 15.02 -21.12 31.22
CA ARG A 43 14.59 -21.70 29.94
C ARG A 43 14.11 -20.64 28.96
N GLU A 44 13.33 -19.66 29.42
CA GLU A 44 12.83 -18.59 28.55
C GLU A 44 13.96 -17.67 28.05
N TRP A 45 14.94 -17.37 28.92
CA TRP A 45 16.13 -16.60 28.55
C TRP A 45 17.04 -17.36 27.57
N LEU A 46 17.22 -18.67 27.77
CA LEU A 46 17.96 -19.52 26.84
C LEU A 46 17.30 -19.56 25.46
N VAL A 47 15.97 -19.65 25.39
CA VAL A 47 15.24 -19.67 24.12
C VAL A 47 15.31 -18.31 23.42
N LYS A 48 15.16 -17.20 24.16
CA LYS A 48 15.33 -15.84 23.59
C LYS A 48 16.75 -15.59 23.09
N GLY A 49 17.76 -16.04 23.84
CA GLY A 49 19.16 -15.98 23.43
C GLY A 49 19.43 -16.80 22.16
N LEU A 50 18.89 -18.02 22.09
CA LEU A 50 18.99 -18.88 20.91
C LEU A 50 18.38 -18.22 19.67
N ILE A 51 17.18 -17.63 19.78
CA ILE A 51 16.51 -16.97 18.64
C ILE A 51 17.35 -15.79 18.13
N LEU A 52 17.93 -14.99 19.03
CA LEU A 52 18.81 -13.88 18.67
C LEU A 52 20.08 -14.36 17.98
N GLU A 53 20.71 -15.42 18.50
CA GLU A 53 21.92 -16.01 17.94
C GLU A 53 21.66 -16.61 16.56
N VAL A 54 20.54 -17.33 16.40
CA VAL A 54 20.07 -17.85 15.11
C VAL A 54 19.86 -16.72 14.12
N ALA A 55 19.21 -15.62 14.52
CA ALA A 55 18.99 -14.47 13.64
C ALA A 55 20.32 -13.81 13.20
N ALA A 56 21.27 -13.63 14.12
CA ALA A 56 22.60 -13.08 13.82
C ALA A 56 23.40 -14.01 12.89
N CYS A 57 23.35 -15.32 13.11
CA CYS A 57 23.97 -16.33 12.25
C CYS A 57 23.38 -16.34 10.85
N VAL A 58 22.04 -16.22 10.72
CA VAL A 58 21.38 -16.09 9.42
C VAL A 58 21.86 -14.83 8.72
N ILE A 59 21.88 -13.66 9.38
CA ILE A 59 22.37 -12.41 8.79
C ILE A 59 23.82 -12.53 8.34
N ALA A 60 24.70 -13.14 9.13
CA ALA A 60 26.10 -13.36 8.78
C ALA A 60 26.26 -14.33 7.59
N LEU A 61 25.44 -15.39 7.52
CA LEU A 61 25.38 -16.30 6.38
C LEU A 61 24.92 -15.58 5.12
N PHE A 62 23.89 -14.74 5.22
CA PHE A 62 23.45 -13.91 4.11
C PHE A 62 24.57 -12.97 3.66
N TYR A 63 25.29 -12.33 4.59
CA TYR A 63 26.41 -11.45 4.25
C TYR A 63 27.58 -12.20 3.60
N SER A 64 27.87 -13.42 4.05
CA SER A 64 28.95 -14.27 3.53
C SER A 64 28.63 -14.93 2.18
N ILE A 65 27.38 -15.37 1.98
CA ILE A 65 26.92 -16.06 0.75
C ILE A 65 26.57 -15.05 -0.33
N PHE A 66 25.77 -14.02 -0.01
CA PHE A 66 25.39 -12.99 -0.98
C PHE A 66 26.50 -12.02 -1.28
N GLY A 67 27.58 -12.03 -0.49
CA GLY A 67 28.78 -11.28 -0.75
C GLY A 67 28.45 -9.88 -1.22
N ILE A 68 27.98 -9.01 -0.30
CA ILE A 68 28.07 -7.56 -0.49
C ILE A 68 29.57 -7.20 -0.45
N LYS A 69 30.31 -7.76 -1.40
CA LYS A 69 31.63 -7.35 -1.77
C LYS A 69 31.36 -6.09 -2.56
N LYS A 70 31.54 -4.94 -1.90
CA LYS A 70 31.58 -3.61 -2.49
C LYS A 70 32.20 -3.73 -3.89
N SER A 71 31.36 -3.77 -4.92
CA SER A 71 31.80 -4.05 -6.28
C SER A 71 32.52 -2.81 -6.78
N ASN A 72 33.80 -2.98 -7.10
CA ASN A 72 34.69 -2.08 -7.83
C ASN A 72 34.08 -0.75 -8.30
N GLU A 73 34.62 0.36 -7.79
CA GLU A 73 34.33 1.75 -8.15
C GLU A 73 34.34 2.03 -9.67
N SER A 74 34.94 1.16 -10.50
CA SER A 74 35.06 1.39 -11.96
C SER A 74 33.76 1.27 -12.77
N ASN A 75 32.74 0.55 -12.28
CA ASN A 75 31.45 0.42 -13.01
C ASN A 75 30.44 1.50 -12.62
N SER A 76 30.51 2.01 -11.38
CA SER A 76 29.66 3.12 -10.91
C SER A 76 29.97 4.41 -11.67
N ASP A 77 31.24 4.70 -11.92
CA ASP A 77 31.65 5.92 -12.63
C ASP A 77 31.22 5.93 -14.09
N LYS A 78 31.21 4.76 -14.75
CA LYS A 78 30.70 4.65 -16.12
C LYS A 78 29.19 4.88 -16.18
N VAL A 79 28.43 4.29 -15.25
CA VAL A 79 26.97 4.48 -15.20
C VAL A 79 26.62 5.92 -14.84
N LEU A 80 27.33 6.53 -13.88
CA LEU A 80 27.16 7.95 -13.54
C LEU A 80 27.49 8.86 -14.72
N SER A 81 28.57 8.60 -15.45
CA SER A 81 28.93 9.37 -16.64
C SER A 81 27.90 9.23 -17.77
N ASP A 82 27.34 8.03 -17.97
CA ASP A 82 26.31 7.78 -18.99
C ASP A 82 24.99 8.45 -18.61
N ILE A 83 24.67 8.51 -17.30
CA ILE A 83 23.52 9.25 -16.78
C ILE A 83 23.73 10.76 -16.93
N GLU A 84 24.91 11.29 -16.62
CA GLU A 84 25.20 12.73 -16.75
C GLU A 84 25.11 13.19 -18.21
N ILE A 85 25.60 12.37 -19.15
CA ILE A 85 25.48 12.64 -20.59
C ILE A 85 24.00 12.67 -21.02
N ARG A 86 23.19 11.69 -20.58
CA ARG A 86 21.76 11.67 -20.91
C ARG A 86 20.97 12.82 -20.30
N VAL A 87 21.33 13.26 -19.09
CA VAL A 87 20.72 14.44 -18.46
C VAL A 87 21.04 15.71 -19.25
N LYS A 88 22.28 15.91 -19.68
CA LYS A 88 22.65 17.04 -20.55
C LYS A 88 21.90 17.00 -21.88
N GLU A 89 21.77 15.83 -22.50
CA GLU A 89 21.03 15.68 -23.75
C GLU A 89 19.52 15.99 -23.58
N LEU A 90 18.95 15.59 -22.44
CA LEU A 90 17.56 15.91 -22.06
C LEU A 90 17.37 17.40 -21.78
N GLU A 91 18.33 18.06 -21.14
CA GLU A 91 18.31 19.49 -20.87
C GLU A 91 18.43 20.32 -22.16
N GLU A 92 19.29 19.92 -23.10
CA GLU A 92 19.37 20.54 -24.43
C GLU A 92 18.09 20.33 -25.23
N LYS A 93 17.49 19.13 -25.18
CA LYS A 93 16.19 18.85 -25.82
C LYS A 93 15.05 19.66 -25.19
N LEU A 94 15.05 19.85 -23.87
CA LEU A 94 14.08 20.70 -23.18
C LEU A 94 14.27 22.18 -23.52
N LEU A 95 15.50 22.69 -23.63
CA LEU A 95 15.76 24.07 -24.03
C LEU A 95 15.33 24.34 -25.47
N LEU A 96 15.56 23.39 -26.39
CA LEU A 96 15.07 23.46 -27.77
C LEU A 96 13.53 23.44 -27.82
N SER A 97 12.90 22.54 -27.07
CA SER A 97 11.44 22.43 -27.02
C SER A 97 10.78 23.62 -26.31
N THR A 98 11.41 24.19 -25.29
CA THR A 98 10.94 25.40 -24.59
C THR A 98 11.06 26.64 -25.49
N LYS A 99 12.07 26.70 -26.37
CA LYS A 99 12.21 27.77 -27.37
C LYS A 99 11.16 27.69 -28.49
N GLU A 100 10.60 26.51 -28.76
CA GLU A 100 9.45 26.35 -29.67
C GLU A 100 8.10 26.68 -29.01
N ILE A 101 8.01 26.72 -27.68
CA ILE A 101 6.76 26.97 -26.94
C ILE A 101 6.56 28.48 -26.63
N ASP A 102 7.54 29.34 -26.94
CA ASP A 102 7.44 30.79 -26.68
C ASP A 102 6.76 31.55 -27.83
N HIS A 103 5.53 31.14 -28.15
CA HIS A 103 4.57 31.99 -28.85
C HIS A 103 3.23 32.00 -28.11
N SER A 104 3.06 33.05 -27.32
CA SER A 104 1.80 33.73 -26.97
C SER A 104 0.73 32.95 -26.20
N THR A 105 0.62 33.20 -24.89
CA THR A 105 -0.66 33.67 -24.30
C THR A 105 -0.43 34.38 -22.95
N PRO A 106 -0.99 35.58 -22.72
CA PRO A 106 -1.00 36.22 -21.41
C PRO A 106 -2.02 35.56 -20.50
N THR A 107 -1.70 35.58 -19.20
CA THR A 107 -2.51 35.16 -18.07
C THR A 107 -3.91 35.79 -18.07
N PHE A 108 -4.92 35.04 -18.49
CA PHE A 108 -6.31 35.22 -18.10
C PHE A 108 -6.93 33.84 -17.86
N ILE A 109 -7.43 33.60 -16.64
CA ILE A 109 -8.15 32.38 -16.27
C ILE A 109 -9.52 32.49 -16.95
N ASP A 110 -9.64 31.87 -18.13
CA ASP A 110 -10.87 31.84 -18.91
C ASP A 110 -11.67 30.57 -18.59
N SER A 111 -12.99 30.70 -18.57
CA SER A 111 -13.94 29.64 -18.21
C SER A 111 -13.83 28.41 -19.12
N GLU A 112 -13.37 28.59 -20.37
CA GLU A 112 -13.18 27.51 -21.34
C GLU A 112 -12.07 26.52 -20.94
N ALA A 113 -11.05 26.96 -20.19
CA ALA A 113 -9.98 26.06 -19.73
C ALA A 113 -10.44 25.14 -18.59
N LEU A 114 -11.44 25.56 -17.80
CA LEU A 114 -12.07 24.74 -16.77
C LEU A 114 -12.99 23.68 -17.40
N ASP A 115 -13.76 24.05 -18.41
CA ASP A 115 -14.61 23.11 -19.16
C ASP A 115 -13.77 22.06 -19.89
N ALA A 116 -12.68 22.46 -20.56
CA ALA A 116 -11.78 21.52 -21.22
C ALA A 116 -11.11 20.53 -20.24
N ARG A 117 -10.83 20.98 -19.00
CA ARG A 117 -10.25 20.12 -17.95
C ARG A 117 -11.30 19.19 -17.34
N ALA A 118 -12.53 19.66 -17.13
CA ALA A 118 -13.64 18.81 -16.69
C ALA A 118 -13.93 17.73 -17.73
N ASP A 119 -14.01 18.09 -19.01
CA ASP A 119 -14.17 17.16 -20.13
C ASP A 119 -13.04 16.12 -20.21
N PHE A 120 -11.80 16.53 -19.93
CA PHE A 120 -10.66 15.61 -19.88
C PHE A 120 -10.76 14.63 -18.71
N MET A 121 -11.12 15.11 -17.52
CA MET A 121 -11.26 14.27 -16.33
C MET A 121 -12.41 13.28 -16.48
N ASP A 122 -13.53 13.70 -17.06
CA ASP A 122 -14.69 12.85 -17.31
C ASP A 122 -14.39 11.78 -18.37
N ARG A 123 -13.56 12.09 -19.37
CA ARG A 123 -13.07 11.09 -20.33
C ARG A 123 -12.12 10.07 -19.69
N MET A 124 -11.26 10.50 -18.78
CA MET A 124 -10.31 9.63 -18.07
C MET A 124 -10.98 8.80 -16.97
N HIS A 125 -12.02 9.34 -16.34
CA HIS A 125 -12.70 8.77 -15.18
C HIS A 125 -14.23 8.88 -15.34
N PRO A 126 -14.84 8.05 -16.20
CA PRO A 126 -16.26 8.15 -16.54
C PRO A 126 -17.21 7.87 -15.36
N PHE A 127 -16.70 7.31 -14.26
CA PHE A 127 -17.46 7.13 -13.03
C PHE A 127 -17.80 8.45 -12.33
N LEU A 128 -16.99 9.50 -12.49
CA LEU A 128 -17.21 10.78 -11.81
C LEU A 128 -18.52 11.42 -12.25
N THR A 129 -18.78 11.47 -13.55
CA THR A 129 -20.04 11.98 -14.12
C THR A 129 -21.25 11.16 -13.67
N LYS A 130 -21.08 9.84 -13.48
CA LYS A 130 -22.14 8.95 -12.99
C LYS A 130 -22.44 9.17 -11.50
N ILE A 131 -21.42 9.39 -10.67
CA ILE A 131 -21.57 9.66 -9.24
C ILE A 131 -22.22 11.03 -9.03
N THR A 132 -21.75 12.07 -9.72
CA THR A 132 -22.32 13.42 -9.62
C THR A 132 -23.74 13.50 -10.18
N GLY A 133 -24.04 12.72 -11.22
CA GLY A 133 -25.38 12.58 -11.80
C GLY A 133 -26.40 11.85 -10.92
N LEU A 134 -25.97 11.19 -9.83
CA LEU A 134 -26.87 10.53 -8.89
C LEU A 134 -27.60 11.58 -8.03
N THR A 135 -28.82 11.92 -8.43
CA THR A 135 -29.68 12.92 -7.77
C THR A 135 -30.58 12.35 -6.68
N THR A 136 -30.54 11.04 -6.45
CA THR A 136 -31.33 10.41 -5.40
C THR A 136 -30.91 10.92 -4.02
N PRO A 137 -31.87 11.11 -3.09
CA PRO A 137 -31.56 11.50 -1.72
C PRO A 137 -30.76 10.40 -1.01
N PRO A 138 -30.10 10.73 0.11
CA PRO A 138 -29.40 9.77 0.96
C PRO A 138 -30.27 8.55 1.26
N ALA A 139 -29.72 7.38 0.96
CA ALA A 139 -30.45 6.12 1.04
C ALA A 139 -30.63 5.59 2.48
N PHE A 140 -29.82 6.09 3.41
CA PHE A 140 -29.72 5.58 4.76
C PHE A 140 -30.06 6.66 5.78
N ASP A 141 -30.50 6.22 6.96
CA ASP A 141 -30.89 7.08 8.06
C ASP A 141 -29.76 8.05 8.45
N GLU A 142 -30.01 9.34 8.29
CA GLU A 142 -29.07 10.42 8.60
C GLU A 142 -28.79 10.55 10.10
N GLU A 143 -29.65 10.01 10.98
CA GLU A 143 -29.40 9.95 12.42
C GLU A 143 -28.29 8.95 12.76
N ILE A 144 -28.10 7.93 11.90
CA ILE A 144 -27.13 6.84 12.12
C ILE A 144 -25.89 7.02 11.25
N TYR A 145 -26.06 7.41 9.99
CA TYR A 145 -24.99 7.54 9.00
C TYR A 145 -24.89 8.96 8.47
N ASN A 146 -23.75 9.59 8.67
CA ASN A 146 -23.57 10.97 8.28
C ASN A 146 -22.97 11.08 6.87
N ILE A 147 -23.46 12.04 6.09
CA ILE A 147 -22.87 12.41 4.80
C ILE A 147 -21.54 13.16 5.01
N ASN A 148 -21.43 13.82 6.16
CA ASN A 148 -20.24 14.55 6.57
C ASN A 148 -19.45 13.76 7.63
N PRO A 149 -18.13 13.58 7.46
CA PRO A 149 -17.29 14.14 6.39
C PRO A 149 -17.41 13.38 5.05
N SER A 150 -17.36 14.12 3.93
CA SER A 150 -17.24 13.51 2.61
C SER A 150 -15.84 12.93 2.39
N TYR A 151 -15.74 11.92 1.52
CA TYR A 151 -14.46 11.27 1.24
C TYR A 151 -13.36 12.26 0.77
N PRO A 152 -13.59 13.16 -0.20
CA PRO A 152 -12.58 14.13 -0.62
C PRO A 152 -12.13 15.07 0.52
N LYS A 153 -13.04 15.37 1.46
CA LYS A 153 -12.75 16.21 2.62
C LYS A 153 -11.81 15.51 3.60
N ILE A 154 -12.02 14.21 3.87
CA ILE A 154 -11.11 13.40 4.70
C ILE A 154 -9.72 13.38 4.07
N VAL A 155 -9.63 13.07 2.78
CA VAL A 155 -8.36 12.99 2.05
C VAL A 155 -7.61 14.32 2.08
N THR A 156 -8.30 15.41 1.79
CA THR A 156 -7.71 16.76 1.78
C THR A 156 -7.22 17.16 3.17
N ASP A 157 -8.00 16.88 4.20
CA ASP A 157 -7.65 17.18 5.58
C ASP A 157 -6.41 16.38 6.05
N ILE A 158 -6.33 15.08 5.73
CA ILE A 158 -5.13 14.27 6.05
C ILE A 158 -3.90 14.75 5.26
N LYS A 159 -4.07 15.15 3.98
CA LYS A 159 -2.98 15.65 3.14
C LYS A 159 -2.39 16.96 3.67
N ASN A 160 -3.24 17.86 4.15
CA ASN A 160 -2.87 19.21 4.61
C ASN A 160 -2.25 19.24 6.02
N VAL A 161 -2.41 18.16 6.79
CA VAL A 161 -1.86 18.04 8.14
C VAL A 161 -0.36 17.74 8.11
N LYS A 162 0.36 18.22 9.14
CA LYS A 162 1.81 18.02 9.27
C LYS A 162 2.15 16.52 9.27
N PRO A 163 3.27 16.09 8.66
CA PRO A 163 3.58 14.67 8.50
C PRO A 163 3.54 13.84 9.80
N PHE A 164 3.93 14.42 10.93
CA PHE A 164 3.92 13.74 12.22
C PHE A 164 2.53 13.59 12.84
N ASP A 165 1.59 14.46 12.48
CA ASP A 165 0.20 14.44 12.96
C ASP A 165 -0.71 13.59 12.06
N LYS A 166 -0.24 13.17 10.87
CA LYS A 166 -1.05 12.42 9.90
C LYS A 166 -1.64 11.15 10.50
N LYS A 167 -0.85 10.38 11.25
CA LYS A 167 -1.32 9.13 11.87
C LYS A 167 -2.48 9.40 12.84
N HIS A 168 -2.29 10.33 13.77
CA HIS A 168 -3.33 10.72 14.72
C HIS A 168 -4.58 11.27 14.01
N ARG A 169 -4.40 12.06 12.94
CA ARG A 169 -5.52 12.59 12.17
C ARG A 169 -6.30 11.48 11.47
N THR A 170 -5.61 10.52 10.85
CA THR A 170 -6.24 9.34 10.25
C THR A 170 -7.04 8.56 11.28
N GLU A 171 -6.47 8.30 12.46
CA GLU A 171 -7.14 7.60 13.56
C GLU A 171 -8.39 8.33 14.05
N SER A 172 -8.46 9.67 13.96
CA SER A 172 -9.65 10.44 14.35
C SER A 172 -10.89 10.19 13.48
N TYR A 173 -10.72 9.59 12.30
CA TYR A 173 -11.82 9.23 11.39
C TYR A 173 -12.28 7.78 11.55
N ILE A 174 -11.51 6.93 12.25
CA ILE A 174 -11.87 5.54 12.50
C ILE A 174 -13.05 5.48 13.47
N GLY A 175 -14.03 4.62 13.18
CA GLY A 175 -15.28 4.47 13.93
C GLY A 175 -16.40 5.43 13.52
N LEU A 176 -16.14 6.34 12.58
CA LEU A 176 -17.20 7.21 12.04
C LEU A 176 -18.12 6.42 11.12
N LYS A 177 -19.42 6.57 11.35
CA LYS A 177 -20.48 6.02 10.49
C LYS A 177 -20.80 7.01 9.39
N VAL A 178 -20.57 6.59 8.16
CA VAL A 178 -20.63 7.44 6.97
C VAL A 178 -21.58 6.87 5.94
N GLN A 179 -22.15 7.74 5.11
CA GLN A 179 -22.81 7.34 3.88
C GLN A 179 -22.34 8.21 2.72
N TRP A 180 -22.01 7.57 1.60
CA TRP A 180 -21.44 8.23 0.42
C TRP A 180 -22.06 7.73 -0.88
N LYS A 181 -21.94 8.56 -1.92
CA LYS A 181 -22.18 8.14 -3.29
C LYS A 181 -20.91 7.52 -3.84
N CYS A 182 -21.02 6.34 -4.43
CA CYS A 182 -19.89 5.64 -5.03
C CYS A 182 -20.31 5.03 -6.37
N ALA A 183 -19.32 4.59 -7.15
CA ALA A 183 -19.56 3.81 -8.36
C ALA A 183 -18.95 2.42 -8.23
N PHE A 184 -19.62 1.42 -8.78
CA PHE A 184 -19.18 0.03 -8.68
C PHE A 184 -17.91 -0.21 -9.48
N SER A 185 -16.98 -0.98 -8.91
CA SER A 185 -15.75 -1.38 -9.57
C SER A 185 -15.65 -2.90 -9.62
N GLU A 186 -15.60 -3.55 -8.46
CA GLU A 186 -15.29 -4.98 -8.37
C GLU A 186 -16.00 -5.62 -7.17
N PHE A 187 -16.28 -6.91 -7.30
CA PHE A 187 -16.91 -7.72 -6.26
C PHE A 187 -16.13 -9.01 -6.07
N ASP A 188 -15.67 -9.23 -4.83
CA ASP A 188 -14.96 -10.43 -4.41
C ASP A 188 -15.68 -11.11 -3.26
N GLU A 189 -15.74 -12.44 -3.30
CA GLU A 189 -16.25 -13.26 -2.19
C GLU A 189 -15.08 -13.82 -1.37
N LYS A 190 -15.00 -13.43 -0.08
CA LYS A 190 -14.04 -13.99 0.88
C LYS A 190 -14.71 -15.06 1.75
N GLU A 191 -13.93 -15.77 2.56
CA GLU A 191 -14.45 -16.80 3.48
C GLU A 191 -15.46 -16.23 4.49
N ASP A 192 -15.20 -15.03 5.02
CA ASP A 192 -16.00 -14.45 6.12
C ASP A 192 -16.93 -13.31 5.71
N CYS A 193 -16.73 -12.70 4.54
CA CYS A 193 -17.51 -11.53 4.08
C CYS A 193 -17.52 -11.40 2.55
N TYR A 194 -18.43 -10.58 2.04
CA TYR A 194 -18.37 -10.06 0.68
C TYR A 194 -17.58 -8.75 0.67
N ARG A 195 -16.56 -8.66 -0.20
CA ARG A 195 -15.77 -7.44 -0.38
C ARG A 195 -16.19 -6.77 -1.68
N VAL A 196 -16.65 -5.53 -1.59
CA VAL A 196 -16.97 -4.71 -2.76
C VAL A 196 -15.97 -3.58 -2.84
N ARG A 197 -15.35 -3.40 -4.00
CA ARG A 197 -14.55 -2.22 -4.31
C ARG A 197 -15.44 -1.22 -5.04
N ALA A 198 -15.43 0.03 -4.56
CA ALA A 198 -16.18 1.11 -5.14
C ALA A 198 -15.28 2.33 -5.41
N TYR A 199 -15.46 2.97 -6.55
CA TYR A 199 -14.82 4.24 -6.86
C TYR A 199 -15.51 5.37 -6.09
N THR A 200 -14.70 6.28 -5.56
CA THR A 200 -15.17 7.46 -4.82
C THR A 200 -15.26 8.67 -5.74
N GLU A 201 -15.72 9.80 -5.20
CA GLU A 201 -15.70 11.11 -5.87
C GLU A 201 -14.29 11.62 -6.18
N GLU A 202 -13.25 11.05 -5.55
CA GLU A 202 -11.86 11.42 -5.79
C GLU A 202 -11.19 10.41 -6.75
N PRO A 203 -10.55 10.87 -7.84
CA PRO A 203 -9.85 9.98 -8.78
C PRO A 203 -8.75 9.17 -8.09
N LEU A 204 -8.56 7.92 -8.51
CA LEU A 204 -7.54 6.99 -7.97
C LEU A 204 -7.75 6.58 -6.49
N HIS A 205 -8.86 6.97 -5.89
CA HIS A 205 -9.21 6.58 -4.54
C HIS A 205 -10.40 5.62 -4.56
N ALA A 206 -10.35 4.61 -3.68
CA ALA A 206 -11.35 3.56 -3.62
C ALA A 206 -11.84 3.33 -2.18
N ALA A 207 -13.13 3.01 -2.08
CA ALA A 207 -13.73 2.48 -0.87
C ALA A 207 -13.85 0.95 -0.98
N TYR A 208 -13.39 0.25 0.06
CA TYR A 208 -13.56 -1.20 0.22
C TYR A 208 -14.64 -1.45 1.25
N LEU A 209 -15.68 -2.15 0.85
CA LEU A 209 -16.86 -2.40 1.65
C LEU A 209 -16.86 -3.86 2.07
N ASN A 210 -16.79 -4.11 3.38
CA ASN A 210 -16.92 -5.44 3.94
C ASN A 210 -18.39 -5.64 4.36
N ILE A 211 -19.12 -6.40 3.55
CA ILE A 211 -20.54 -6.71 3.72
C ILE A 211 -20.67 -8.12 4.32
N ASP A 212 -21.49 -8.26 5.36
CA ASP A 212 -21.77 -9.54 6.01
C ASP A 212 -22.46 -10.53 5.05
N LYS A 213 -22.10 -11.81 5.11
CA LYS A 213 -22.69 -12.87 4.26
C LYS A 213 -24.18 -13.08 4.47
N SER A 214 -24.71 -12.67 5.62
CA SER A 214 -26.15 -12.68 5.90
C SER A 214 -26.94 -11.70 5.03
N LYS A 215 -26.30 -10.68 4.43
CA LYS A 215 -26.97 -9.69 3.59
C LYS A 215 -27.16 -10.19 2.15
N ASN A 216 -28.26 -9.77 1.53
CA ASN A 216 -28.56 -10.11 0.14
C ASN A 216 -27.73 -9.26 -0.83
N VAL A 217 -26.66 -9.86 -1.39
CA VAL A 217 -25.77 -9.22 -2.38
C VAL A 217 -26.09 -9.60 -3.83
N SER A 218 -27.24 -10.21 -4.11
CA SER A 218 -27.54 -10.76 -5.44
C SER A 218 -27.52 -9.70 -6.54
N LYS A 219 -27.93 -8.46 -6.22
CA LYS A 219 -27.89 -7.32 -7.15
C LYS A 219 -26.47 -6.92 -7.55
N LEU A 220 -25.49 -7.05 -6.65
CA LEU A 220 -24.09 -6.71 -6.94
C LEU A 220 -23.45 -7.62 -7.99
N LYS A 221 -23.89 -8.88 -8.05
CA LYS A 221 -23.34 -9.86 -9.02
C LYS A 221 -23.71 -9.53 -10.47
N VAL A 222 -24.69 -8.67 -10.67
CA VAL A 222 -25.22 -8.30 -12.00
C VAL A 222 -24.99 -6.81 -12.29
N LEU A 223 -24.25 -6.10 -11.43
CA LEU A 223 -24.01 -4.68 -11.61
C LEU A 223 -22.96 -4.44 -12.70
N ASP A 224 -23.25 -3.48 -13.57
CA ASP A 224 -22.27 -2.99 -14.54
C ASP A 224 -21.18 -2.16 -13.84
N GLU A 225 -19.97 -2.20 -14.39
CA GLU A 225 -18.88 -1.34 -13.94
C GLU A 225 -19.28 0.14 -14.04
N ASN A 226 -18.87 0.91 -13.03
CA ASN A 226 -19.16 2.33 -12.85
C ASN A 226 -20.64 2.64 -12.56
N HIS A 227 -21.49 1.64 -12.26
CA HIS A 227 -22.87 1.91 -11.86
C HIS A 227 -22.89 2.71 -10.54
N PRO A 228 -23.57 3.87 -10.45
CA PRO A 228 -23.61 4.69 -9.26
C PRO A 228 -24.59 4.13 -8.23
N PHE A 229 -24.22 4.11 -6.95
CA PHE A 229 -25.07 3.65 -5.87
C PHE A 229 -24.70 4.33 -4.54
N TRP A 230 -25.59 4.21 -3.55
CA TRP A 230 -25.33 4.68 -2.20
C TRP A 230 -24.71 3.58 -1.35
N VAL A 231 -23.70 3.95 -0.57
CA VAL A 231 -23.07 3.06 0.40
C VAL A 231 -23.12 3.68 1.78
N CYS A 232 -23.28 2.84 2.81
CA CYS A 232 -23.04 3.22 4.19
C CYS A 232 -22.13 2.20 4.90
N GLY A 233 -21.51 2.63 5.99
CA GLY A 233 -20.67 1.76 6.81
C GLY A 233 -19.90 2.55 7.87
N GLU A 234 -19.15 1.83 8.69
CA GLU A 234 -18.26 2.41 9.68
C GLU A 234 -16.83 2.35 9.17
N ILE A 235 -16.10 3.47 9.22
CA ILE A 235 -14.70 3.51 8.79
C ILE A 235 -13.85 2.67 9.74
N SER A 236 -13.29 1.56 9.25
CA SER A 236 -12.38 0.72 10.04
C SER A 236 -10.92 1.09 9.84
N GLU A 237 -10.55 1.46 8.61
CA GLU A 237 -9.16 1.71 8.24
C GLU A 237 -9.08 2.72 7.09
N ILE A 238 -8.03 3.53 7.08
CA ILE A 238 -7.69 4.42 5.97
C ILE A 238 -6.20 4.24 5.67
N THR A 239 -5.90 3.65 4.52
CA THR A 239 -4.52 3.30 4.13
C THR A 239 -4.23 3.80 2.72
N GLY A 240 -3.33 4.79 2.63
CA GLY A 240 -2.98 5.42 1.37
C GLY A 240 -4.17 6.14 0.73
N THR A 241 -4.56 5.71 -0.47
CA THR A 241 -5.72 6.23 -1.23
C THR A 241 -6.98 5.40 -1.03
N ASN A 242 -6.96 4.46 -0.08
CA ASN A 242 -8.05 3.52 0.15
C ASN A 242 -8.67 3.72 1.52
N ILE A 243 -9.98 3.52 1.60
CA ILE A 243 -10.74 3.50 2.86
C ILE A 243 -11.49 2.19 2.98
N GLU A 244 -11.48 1.61 4.16
CA GLU A 244 -12.22 0.40 4.45
C GLU A 244 -13.43 0.72 5.32
N LEU A 245 -14.60 0.24 4.90
CA LEU A 245 -15.85 0.32 5.62
C LEU A 245 -16.24 -1.08 6.09
N VAL A 246 -16.52 -1.22 7.38
CA VAL A 246 -17.08 -2.44 8.00
C VAL A 246 -18.56 -2.25 8.29
N ASN A 247 -19.26 -3.38 8.47
CA ASN A 247 -20.71 -3.42 8.63
C ASN A 247 -21.43 -2.68 7.50
N ALA A 248 -20.86 -2.75 6.29
CA ALA A 248 -21.29 -1.94 5.18
C ALA A 248 -22.67 -2.39 4.68
N ASP A 249 -23.43 -1.44 4.16
CA ASP A 249 -24.65 -1.69 3.40
C ASP A 249 -24.66 -0.86 2.13
N ILE A 250 -25.44 -1.31 1.17
CA ILE A 250 -25.52 -0.71 -0.15
C ILE A 250 -26.97 -0.61 -0.60
N LEU A 251 -27.28 0.50 -1.27
CA LEU A 251 -28.54 0.67 -1.97
C LEU A 251 -28.24 1.02 -3.43
N VAL A 252 -28.50 0.03 -4.27
CA VAL A 252 -28.54 0.13 -5.74
C VAL A 252 -29.96 0.45 -6.18
#